data_AF-A0A291RBX7-F1
#
_entry.id   AF-A0A291RBX7-F1
#
_cell.length_a   1.000
_cell.length_b   1.000
_cell.length_c   1.000
_cell.angle_alpha   90.00
_cell.angle_beta   90.00
_cell.angle_gamma   90.00
#
_symmetry.space_group_name_H-M   'P 1'
#
loop_
_entity.id
_entity.type
_entity.pdbx_description
1 polymer ?
#
loop_
_entity_poly.entity_id
_entity_poly.type
_entity_poly.pdbx_seq_one_letter_code
_entity_poly.pdbx_strand_id
1 'polypeptide(L)' 'MGDQGQAVRRMNDWATFGLLLLAALTVSVLVYLVITLWPQPIPRERSVDAIRQRIECEDGDR' A
#
# COMPACT_ATOMS: atom_id res chain seq x y z
N MET A 1 31.26 -5.79 -39.26
CA MET A 1 30.41 -4.69 -38.74
C MET A 1 29.11 -5.14 -38.05
N GLY A 2 28.81 -6.44 -37.88
CA GLY A 2 27.55 -6.91 -37.24
C GLY A 2 27.61 -7.21 -35.73
N ASP A 3 28.81 -7.32 -35.15
CA ASP A 3 28.99 -7.84 -33.79
C ASP A 3 28.71 -6.79 -32.69
N GLN A 4 29.14 -5.53 -32.90
CA GLN A 4 28.93 -4.44 -31.93
C GLN A 4 27.45 -4.10 -31.72
N GLY A 5 26.62 -4.21 -32.77
CA GLY A 5 25.18 -3.92 -32.67
C GLY A 5 24.42 -4.95 -31.83
N GLN A 6 24.87 -6.20 -31.78
CA GLN A 6 24.27 -7.24 -30.94
C GLN A 6 24.64 -7.09 -29.48
N ALA A 7 25.89 -6.72 -29.18
CA ALA A 7 26.34 -6.48 -27.81
C ALA A 7 25.55 -5.33 -27.15
N VAL A 8 25.36 -4.22 -27.88
CA VAL A 8 24.61 -3.05 -27.38
C VAL A 8 23.15 -3.39 -27.10
N ARG A 9 22.49 -4.17 -27.97
CA ARG A 9 21.11 -4.63 -27.72
C ARG A 9 21.02 -5.47 -26.45
N ARG A 10 21.89 -6.48 -26.28
CA ARG A 10 21.91 -7.29 -25.07
C ARG A 10 22.12 -6.45 -23.81
N MET A 11 23.07 -5.50 -23.85
CA MET A 11 23.33 -4.61 -22.70
C MET A 11 22.09 -3.77 -22.35
N ASN A 12 21.37 -3.26 -23.34
CA ASN A 12 20.13 -2.52 -23.13
C ASN A 12 19.00 -3.40 -22.60
N ASP A 13 18.90 -4.65 -23.06
CA ASP A 13 17.92 -5.61 -22.54
C ASP A 13 18.18 -5.88 -21.05
N TRP A 14 19.44 -6.14 -20.67
CA TRP A 14 19.84 -6.34 -19.28
C TRP A 14 19.56 -5.11 -18.40
N ALA A 15 19.82 -3.91 -18.90
CA ALA A 15 19.50 -2.67 -18.19
C ALA A 15 17.98 -2.52 -17.99
N THR A 16 17.20 -2.84 -19.01
CA THR A 16 15.73 -2.80 -18.96
C THR A 16 15.18 -3.82 -17.97
N PHE A 17 15.70 -5.04 -17.95
CA PHE A 17 15.35 -6.06 -16.96
C PHE A 17 15.69 -5.63 -15.53
N GLY A 18 16.88 -5.04 -15.32
CA GLY A 18 17.27 -4.50 -14.02
C GLY A 18 16.31 -3.41 -13.54
N LEU A 19 15.92 -2.50 -14.43
CA LEU A 19 14.97 -1.44 -14.12
C LEU A 19 13.56 -1.98 -13.82
N LEU A 20 13.09 -2.97 -14.57
CA LEU A 20 11.83 -3.66 -14.31
C LEU A 20 11.84 -4.36 -12.95
N LEU A 21 12.95 -5.03 -12.59
CA LEU A 21 13.11 -5.69 -11.30
C LEU A 21 13.05 -4.68 -10.14
N LEU A 22 13.77 -3.56 -10.26
CA LEU A 22 13.75 -2.49 -9.27
C LEU A 22 12.37 -1.86 -9.13
N ALA A 23 11.69 -1.62 -10.25
CA ALA A 23 10.33 -1.10 -10.26
C ALA A 23 9.37 -2.08 -9.55
N ALA A 24 9.44 -3.38 -9.88
CA ALA A 24 8.62 -4.41 -9.26
C ALA A 24 8.85 -4.49 -7.74
N LEU A 25 10.11 -4.43 -7.30
CA LEU A 25 10.47 -4.46 -5.88
C LEU A 25 9.92 -3.21 -5.15
N THR A 26 10.07 -2.03 -5.76
CA THR A 26 9.54 -0.78 -5.22
C THR A 26 8.01 -0.83 -5.07
N VAL A 27 7.31 -1.31 -6.10
CA VAL A 27 5.85 -1.46 -6.08
C VAL A 27 5.42 -2.46 -5.02
N SER A 28 6.13 -3.59 -4.89
CA SER A 28 5.82 -4.60 -3.87
C SER A 28 5.92 -4.03 -2.45
N VAL A 29 6.98 -3.27 -2.15
CA VAL A 29 7.15 -2.59 -0.86
C VAL A 29 6.04 -1.57 -0.61
N LEU A 30 5.68 -0.79 -1.63
CA LEU A 30 4.57 0.17 -1.52
C LEU A 30 3.24 -0.53 -1.23
N VAL A 31 2.92 -1.61 -1.94
CA VAL A 31 1.70 -2.40 -1.69
C VAL A 31 1.70 -2.96 -0.26
N TYR A 32 2.83 -3.51 0.19
CA TYR A 32 2.97 -4.01 1.55
C TYR A 32 2.76 -2.90 2.59
N LEU A 33 3.36 -1.72 2.38
CA LEU A 33 3.15 -0.56 3.25
C LEU A 33 1.70 -0.10 3.25
N VAL A 34 1.06 -0.03 2.08
CA VAL A 34 -0.35 0.32 1.99
C VAL A 34 -1.19 -0.65 2.80
N ILE A 35 -0.98 -1.96 2.68
CA ILE A 35 -1.75 -2.97 3.43
C ILE A 35 -1.49 -2.88 4.94
N THR A 36 -0.22 -2.71 5.34
CA THR A 36 0.17 -2.72 6.76
C THR A 36 -0.17 -1.42 7.48
N LEU A 37 0.02 -0.29 6.81
CA LEU A 37 -0.31 1.04 7.32
C LEU A 37 -1.75 1.42 7.03
N TRP A 38 -2.52 0.63 6.26
CA TRP A 38 -3.95 0.88 6.12
C TRP A 38 -4.54 0.83 7.52
N PRO A 39 -4.99 1.97 8.08
CA PRO A 39 -5.71 1.91 9.33
C PRO A 39 -6.96 1.10 9.02
N GLN A 40 -7.12 -0.05 9.70
CA GLN A 40 -8.41 -0.72 9.68
C GLN A 40 -9.45 0.36 10.00
N PRO A 41 -10.49 0.56 9.16
CA PRO A 41 -11.53 1.51 9.46
C PRO A 41 -12.06 1.16 10.84
N ILE A 42 -11.77 2.03 11.81
CA ILE A 42 -12.11 1.80 13.22
C ILE A 42 -13.61 1.50 13.25
N PRO A 43 -14.02 0.29 13.68
CA PRO A 43 -15.42 -0.07 13.68
C PRO A 43 -16.18 0.96 14.52
N ARG A 44 -17.21 1.56 13.92
CA ARG A 44 -18.09 2.58 14.53
C ARG A 44 -18.70 2.15 15.87
N GLU A 45 -18.61 0.87 16.21
CA GLU A 45 -19.06 0.28 17.47
C GLU A 45 -18.18 0.67 18.67
N ARG A 46 -16.98 1.24 18.42
CA ARG A 46 -16.04 1.77 19.41
C ARG A 46 -15.83 3.28 19.30
N SER A 47 -16.65 4.00 18.53
CA SER A 47 -16.63 5.46 18.60
C SER A 47 -17.25 5.90 19.93
N VAL A 48 -16.69 6.93 20.54
CA VAL A 48 -17.17 7.54 21.79
C VAL A 48 -18.65 7.94 21.68
N ASP A 49 -19.16 8.15 20.46
CA ASP A 49 -20.57 8.41 20.18
C ASP A 49 -21.51 7.27 20.61
N ALA A 50 -21.11 5.99 20.44
CA ALA A 50 -21.94 4.86 20.87
C ALA A 50 -22.04 4.75 22.41
N ILE A 51 -20.98 5.17 23.13
CA ILE A 51 -20.96 5.24 24.60
C ILE A 51 -21.77 6.47 25.07
N ARG A 52 -21.62 7.61 24.40
CA ARG A 52 -22.36 8.85 24.71
C ARG A 52 -23.86 8.67 24.56
N GLN A 53 -24.29 7.98 23.50
CA GLN A 53 -25.70 7.67 23.27
C GLN A 53 -26.30 6.76 24.36
N ARG A 54 -25.51 5.83 24.93
CA ARG A 54 -25.98 5.01 26.06
C ARG A 54 -26.17 5.81 27.34
N ILE A 55 -25.28 6.76 27.63
CA ILE A 55 -25.36 7.59 28.84
C ILE A 55 -26.53 8.58 28.74
N GLU A 56 -26.72 9.21 27.58
CA GLU A 56 -27.83 10.17 27.36
C GLU A 56 -29.21 9.50 27.40
N CYS A 57 -29.32 8.20 27.08
CA CYS A 57 -30.57 7.45 27.25
C CYS A 57 -30.85 7.04 28.71
N GLU A 58 -29.84 6.97 29.59
CA GLU A 58 -30.01 6.57 31.00
C GLU A 58 -30.33 7.78 31.91
N ASP A 59 -29.87 8.98 31.53
CA ASP A 59 -30.16 10.23 32.27
C ASP A 59 -31.49 10.90 31.88
N GLY A 60 -32.15 10.45 30.81
CA GLY A 60 -33.44 11.00 30.35
C GLY A 60 -34.69 10.40 31.02
N ASP A 61 -34.51 9.38 31.86
CA ASP A 61 -35.60 8.66 32.55
C ASP A 61 -35.64 8.99 34.07
N ARG A 62 -35.29 10.23 34.43
CA ARG A 62 -35.36 10.73 35.81
C ARG A 62 -36.11 12.04 35.94
#